data_AF-A5DBF5-F1
#
_entry.id   AF-A5DBF5-F1
#
_cell.length_a   1.000
_cell.length_b   1.000
_cell.length_c   1.000
_cell.angle_alpha   90.00
_cell.angle_beta   90.00
_cell.angle_gamma   90.00
#
_symmetry.space_group_name_H-M   'P 1'
#
loop_
_entity.id
_entity.type
_entity.pdbx_description
1 polymer ?
#
loop_
_entity_poly.entity_id
_entity_poly.type
_entity_poly.pdbx_seq_one_letter_code
_entity_poly.pdbx_strand_id
1 'polypeptide(L)'
;MEEDTLLESSESSNSGQKEARALLRINIEEYKFTTSKINKNISNFSAWHNRTKLIPKIYDLFGELDTTNDHADVRHVFARPQTILQHELELVKTGMFMDSDDTSIWLYLQWLLTNPFFVDDLRKVSPTCYLDVLNAQLAIVEELNELEREDHPKGWDHRWCLRCILLIKSLIREETSEIGALDDMSRKMLQSLTEIDPLRKCRYLDQLEGTGTSSSLAF
;
A
#
# COMPACT_ATOMS: atom_id res chain seq x y z
N MET A 1 7.28 -48.34 -20.10
CA MET A 1 6.04 -47.56 -19.85
C MET A 1 6.19 -46.66 -18.63
N GLU A 2 6.73 -47.12 -17.49
CA GLU A 2 7.00 -46.24 -16.34
C GLU A 2 8.19 -45.27 -16.58
N GLU A 3 9.22 -45.68 -17.33
CA GLU A 3 10.42 -44.86 -17.60
C GLU A 3 10.15 -43.65 -18.53
N ASP A 4 9.35 -43.84 -19.59
CA ASP A 4 8.94 -42.74 -20.50
C ASP A 4 8.07 -41.69 -19.79
N THR A 5 7.20 -42.13 -18.86
CA THR A 5 6.30 -41.23 -18.13
C THR A 5 7.07 -40.33 -17.15
N LEU A 6 8.18 -40.83 -16.58
CA LEU A 6 9.06 -40.05 -15.71
C LEU A 6 9.89 -39.02 -16.49
N LEU A 7 10.37 -39.38 -17.68
CA LEU A 7 11.13 -38.46 -18.54
C LEU A 7 10.27 -37.30 -19.03
N GLU A 8 9.04 -37.54 -19.52
CA GLU A 8 8.11 -36.49 -19.94
C GLU A 8 7.74 -35.54 -18.79
N SER A 9 7.54 -36.08 -17.58
CA SER A 9 7.26 -35.26 -16.39
C SER A 9 8.44 -34.35 -16.00
N SER A 10 9.68 -34.83 -16.17
CA SER A 10 10.90 -34.08 -15.87
C SER A 10 11.18 -32.97 -16.88
N GLU A 11 10.91 -33.22 -18.17
CA GLU A 11 11.08 -32.22 -19.24
C GLU A 11 10.01 -31.13 -19.17
N SER A 12 8.75 -31.49 -18.89
CA SER A 12 7.67 -30.54 -18.64
C SER A 12 7.96 -29.65 -17.43
N SER A 13 8.46 -30.23 -16.33
CA SER A 13 8.85 -29.49 -15.12
C SER A 13 10.01 -28.52 -15.40
N ASN A 14 11.03 -28.96 -16.15
CA ASN A 14 12.18 -28.13 -16.50
C ASN A 14 11.80 -26.97 -17.44
N SER A 15 10.90 -27.23 -18.40
CA SER A 15 10.35 -26.19 -19.28
C SER A 15 9.56 -25.13 -18.49
N GLY A 16 8.70 -25.56 -17.56
CA GLY A 16 7.94 -24.65 -16.69
C GLY A 16 8.84 -23.78 -15.80
N GLN A 17 9.87 -24.36 -15.19
CA GLN A 17 10.84 -23.59 -14.40
C GLN A 17 11.60 -22.56 -15.24
N LYS A 18 11.94 -22.89 -16.49
CA LYS A 18 12.62 -21.96 -17.40
C LYS A 18 11.74 -20.77 -17.78
N GLU A 19 10.46 -21.00 -18.03
CA GLU A 19 9.48 -19.94 -18.30
C GLU A 19 9.26 -19.05 -17.07
N ALA A 20 9.05 -19.64 -15.89
CA ALA A 20 8.91 -18.90 -14.64
C ALA A 20 10.14 -18.03 -14.33
N ARG A 21 11.36 -18.53 -14.56
CA ARG A 21 12.59 -17.72 -14.44
C ARG A 21 12.62 -16.55 -15.43
N ALA A 22 12.19 -16.76 -16.68
CA ALA A 22 12.15 -15.70 -17.69
C ALA A 22 11.13 -14.61 -17.32
N LEU A 23 9.94 -15.02 -16.86
CA LEU A 23 8.89 -14.12 -16.38
C LEU A 23 9.34 -13.34 -15.14
N LEU A 24 9.99 -14.01 -14.19
CA LEU A 24 10.54 -13.38 -12.99
C LEU A 24 11.53 -12.27 -13.37
N ARG A 25 12.47 -12.56 -14.28
CA ARG A 25 13.42 -11.57 -14.77
C ARG A 25 12.72 -10.34 -15.37
N ILE A 26 11.74 -10.57 -16.25
CA ILE A 26 10.98 -9.47 -16.89
C ILE A 26 10.25 -8.63 -15.84
N ASN A 27 9.56 -9.28 -14.90
CA ASN A 27 8.83 -8.58 -13.85
C ASN A 27 9.77 -7.78 -12.93
N ILE A 28 10.95 -8.31 -12.61
CA ILE A 28 11.96 -7.61 -11.81
C ILE A 28 12.54 -6.41 -12.57
N GLU A 29 12.82 -6.55 -13.86
CA GLU A 29 13.28 -5.44 -14.70
C GLU A 29 12.22 -4.33 -14.78
N GLU A 30 10.95 -4.69 -14.96
CA GLU A 30 9.85 -3.73 -14.94
C GLU A 30 9.67 -3.09 -13.55
N TYR A 31 9.81 -3.85 -12.47
CA TYR A 31 9.77 -3.33 -11.10
C TYR A 31 10.88 -2.28 -10.87
N LYS A 32 12.11 -2.58 -11.29
CA LYS A 32 13.24 -1.61 -11.25
C LYS A 32 12.97 -0.38 -12.11
N PHE A 33 12.37 -0.56 -13.28
CA PHE A 33 11.99 0.54 -14.16
C PHE A 33 10.93 1.44 -13.50
N THR A 34 9.92 0.89 -12.84
CA THR A 34 8.93 1.70 -12.09
C THR A 34 9.60 2.51 -10.99
N THR A 35 10.56 1.94 -10.25
CA THR A 35 11.34 2.68 -9.25
C THR A 35 12.10 3.85 -9.87
N SER A 36 12.76 3.63 -11.02
CA SER A 36 13.44 4.72 -11.75
C SER A 36 12.47 5.82 -12.20
N LYS A 37 11.27 5.45 -12.63
CA LYS A 37 10.23 6.39 -13.06
C LYS A 37 9.68 7.23 -11.91
N ILE A 38 9.44 6.62 -10.75
CA ILE A 38 8.99 7.29 -9.53
C ILE A 38 10.07 8.26 -9.04
N ASN A 39 11.32 7.82 -8.95
CA ASN A 39 12.43 8.68 -8.52
C ASN A 39 12.67 9.87 -9.46
N LYS A 40 12.35 9.73 -10.75
CA LYS A 40 12.44 10.83 -11.72
C LYS A 40 11.25 11.78 -11.66
N ASN A 41 10.06 11.24 -11.38
CA ASN A 41 8.82 11.98 -11.30
C ASN A 41 7.87 11.25 -10.35
N ILE A 42 7.74 11.77 -9.12
CA ILE A 42 6.92 11.16 -8.08
C ILE A 42 5.44 11.10 -8.49
N SER A 43 5.00 11.99 -9.39
CA SER A 43 3.64 12.03 -9.92
C SER A 43 3.32 11.01 -11.01
N ASN A 44 4.19 10.02 -11.21
CA ASN A 44 3.96 9.00 -12.23
C ASN A 44 2.94 7.95 -11.75
N PHE A 45 1.64 8.30 -11.86
CA PHE A 45 0.53 7.40 -11.52
C PHE A 45 0.67 6.01 -12.14
N SER A 46 1.10 5.94 -13.41
CA SER A 46 1.24 4.66 -14.12
C SER A 46 2.30 3.77 -13.46
N ALA A 47 3.40 4.34 -12.96
CA ALA A 47 4.43 3.58 -12.27
C ALA A 47 3.92 3.04 -10.93
N TRP A 48 3.27 3.87 -10.10
CA TRP A 48 2.65 3.42 -8.85
C TRP A 48 1.62 2.31 -9.08
N HIS A 49 0.71 2.52 -10.02
CA HIS A 49 -0.30 1.52 -10.37
C HIS A 49 0.30 0.22 -10.87
N ASN A 50 1.35 0.28 -11.71
CA ASN A 50 1.99 -0.92 -12.23
C ASN A 50 2.62 -1.76 -11.10
N ARG A 51 3.19 -1.11 -10.07
CA ARG A 51 3.74 -1.82 -8.91
C ARG A 51 2.70 -2.65 -8.17
N THR A 52 1.45 -2.18 -8.05
CA THR A 52 0.36 -2.94 -7.42
C THR A 52 0.11 -4.29 -8.08
N LYS A 53 0.47 -4.42 -9.37
CA LYS A 53 0.34 -5.65 -10.17
C LYS A 53 1.62 -6.48 -10.19
N LEU A 54 2.77 -5.84 -10.19
CA LEU A 54 4.07 -6.50 -10.28
C LEU A 54 4.44 -7.18 -8.96
N ILE A 55 4.19 -6.53 -7.83
CA ILE A 55 4.63 -7.01 -6.52
C ILE A 55 4.11 -8.42 -6.20
N PRO A 56 2.78 -8.71 -6.28
CA PRO A 56 2.29 -10.06 -6.01
C PRO A 56 2.86 -11.09 -6.98
N LYS A 57 2.95 -10.75 -8.28
CA LYS A 57 3.50 -11.66 -9.30
C LYS A 57 4.95 -12.03 -9.04
N ILE A 58 5.78 -11.08 -8.65
CA ILE A 58 7.20 -11.33 -8.33
C ILE A 58 7.30 -12.20 -7.08
N TYR A 59 6.49 -11.93 -6.06
CA TYR A 59 6.45 -12.72 -4.84
C TYR A 59 6.07 -14.18 -5.12
N ASP A 60 4.99 -14.41 -5.87
CA ASP A 60 4.52 -15.75 -6.22
C ASP A 60 5.58 -16.52 -7.02
N LEU A 61 6.18 -15.88 -8.03
CA LEU A 61 7.25 -16.48 -8.84
C LEU A 61 8.50 -16.84 -8.03
N PHE A 62 8.86 -16.05 -7.01
CA PHE A 62 9.95 -16.42 -6.10
C PHE A 62 9.60 -17.64 -5.23
N GLY A 63 8.32 -17.84 -4.90
CA GLY A 63 7.84 -19.01 -4.16
C GLY A 63 7.78 -20.29 -5.00
N GLU A 64 7.55 -20.18 -6.31
CA GLU A 64 7.50 -21.31 -7.25
C GLU A 64 8.87 -21.84 -7.67
N LEU A 65 9.92 -21.00 -7.58
CA LEU A 65 11.26 -21.32 -8.05
C LEU A 65 12.13 -21.87 -6.92
N ASP A 66 12.76 -23.03 -7.18
CA ASP A 66 13.79 -23.60 -6.32
C ASP A 66 14.88 -22.56 -6.00
N THR A 67 15.41 -22.62 -4.78
CA THR A 67 16.36 -21.65 -4.20
C THR A 67 17.65 -21.50 -5.04
N THR A 68 17.60 -20.69 -6.08
CA THR A 68 18.77 -20.22 -6.84
C THR A 68 19.19 -18.83 -6.35
N ASN A 69 20.48 -18.49 -6.46
CA ASN A 69 21.00 -17.15 -6.12
C ASN A 69 20.60 -16.06 -7.14
N ASP A 70 19.62 -16.32 -8.01
CA ASP A 70 19.17 -15.37 -9.02
C ASP A 70 18.53 -14.14 -8.36
N HIS A 71 18.90 -12.95 -8.82
CA HIS A 71 18.37 -11.66 -8.34
C HIS A 71 18.47 -11.47 -6.81
N ALA A 72 19.60 -11.87 -6.21
CA ALA A 72 19.86 -11.69 -4.77
C ALA A 72 19.66 -10.24 -4.28
N ASP A 73 19.89 -9.26 -5.16
CA ASP A 73 19.67 -7.84 -4.91
C ASP A 73 18.20 -7.48 -4.62
N VAL A 74 17.24 -8.29 -5.09
CA VAL A 74 15.81 -8.04 -4.87
C VAL A 74 15.15 -9.16 -4.05
N ARG A 75 15.70 -10.38 -4.08
CA ARG A 75 15.15 -11.55 -3.39
C ARG A 75 14.93 -11.33 -1.89
N HIS A 76 15.83 -10.59 -1.24
CA HIS A 76 15.68 -10.29 0.19
C HIS A 76 14.47 -9.40 0.49
N VAL A 77 14.12 -8.46 -0.42
CA VAL A 77 12.92 -7.61 -0.30
C VAL A 77 11.66 -8.47 -0.44
N PHE A 78 11.67 -9.40 -1.40
CA PHE A 78 10.55 -10.30 -1.70
C PHE A 78 10.53 -11.56 -0.84
N ALA A 79 11.31 -11.61 0.25
CA ALA A 79 11.35 -12.78 1.12
C ALA A 79 10.01 -12.99 1.86
N ARG A 80 9.34 -11.89 2.23
CA ARG A 80 8.03 -11.88 2.90
C ARG A 80 7.21 -10.65 2.50
N PRO A 81 5.88 -10.72 2.46
CA PRO A 81 5.03 -9.56 2.20
C PRO A 81 5.31 -8.40 3.17
N GLN A 82 5.57 -8.67 4.45
CA GLN A 82 6.00 -7.65 5.42
C GLN A 82 7.29 -6.89 5.00
N THR A 83 8.29 -7.58 4.45
CA THR A 83 9.55 -6.93 4.02
C THR A 83 9.33 -6.06 2.79
N ILE A 84 8.49 -6.52 1.85
CA ILE A 84 8.05 -5.72 0.71
C ILE A 84 7.32 -4.48 1.21
N LEU A 85 6.36 -4.64 2.13
CA LEU A 85 5.57 -3.55 2.70
C LEU A 85 6.47 -2.48 3.31
N GLN A 86 7.47 -2.86 4.12
CA GLN A 86 8.40 -1.91 4.72
C GLN A 86 9.13 -1.08 3.65
N HIS A 87 9.63 -1.74 2.60
CA HIS A 87 10.33 -1.06 1.51
C HIS A 87 9.41 -0.10 0.74
N GLU A 88 8.16 -0.51 0.49
CA GLU A 88 7.18 0.32 -0.20
C GLU A 88 6.70 1.50 0.65
N LEU A 89 6.50 1.31 1.96
CA LEU A 89 6.12 2.38 2.88
C LEU A 89 7.20 3.48 2.95
N GLU A 90 8.49 3.12 2.93
CA GLU A 90 9.57 4.12 2.86
C GLU A 90 9.56 4.91 1.54
N LEU A 91 9.24 4.25 0.42
CA LEU A 91 9.11 4.91 -0.87
C LEU A 91 7.93 5.89 -0.88
N VAL A 92 6.77 5.49 -0.32
CA VAL A 92 5.61 6.37 -0.16
C VAL A 92 5.91 7.52 0.78
N LYS A 93 6.56 7.25 1.93
CA LYS A 93 6.98 8.30 2.87
C LYS A 93 7.85 9.33 2.17
N THR A 94 8.85 8.89 1.42
CA THR A 94 9.70 9.80 0.66
C THR A 94 8.87 10.64 -0.33
N GLY A 95 7.92 10.03 -1.03
CA GLY A 95 7.05 10.73 -1.97
C GLY A 95 6.12 11.75 -1.34
N MET A 96 5.42 11.39 -0.25
CA MET A 96 4.41 12.26 0.36
C MET A 96 5.02 13.54 0.96
N PHE A 97 6.28 13.50 1.41
CA PHE A 97 7.01 14.69 1.89
C PHE A 97 7.65 15.50 0.76
N MET A 98 7.73 14.95 -0.46
CA MET A 98 8.21 15.69 -1.64
C MET A 98 7.07 16.40 -2.38
N ASP A 99 5.91 15.73 -2.50
CA ASP A 99 4.72 16.24 -3.15
C ASP A 99 3.48 15.66 -2.46
N SER A 100 3.04 16.33 -1.40
CA SER A 100 1.86 15.92 -0.62
C SER A 100 0.56 16.05 -1.43
N ASP A 101 0.55 16.84 -2.50
CA ASP A 101 -0.62 17.06 -3.34
C ASP A 101 -0.91 15.90 -4.31
N ASP A 102 0.07 15.00 -4.51
CA ASP A 102 -0.03 13.91 -5.48
C ASP A 102 -0.94 12.77 -5.01
N THR A 103 -2.09 12.67 -5.68
CA THR A 103 -3.12 11.66 -5.39
C THR A 103 -2.64 10.21 -5.53
N SER A 104 -1.64 9.95 -6.39
CA SER A 104 -1.13 8.60 -6.68
C SER A 104 -0.46 7.99 -5.46
N ILE A 105 0.24 8.82 -4.67
CA ILE A 105 0.96 8.41 -3.47
C ILE A 105 -0.03 7.94 -2.41
N TRP A 106 -1.09 8.72 -2.18
CA TRP A 106 -2.15 8.39 -1.22
C TRP A 106 -2.93 7.14 -1.63
N LEU A 107 -3.26 7.00 -2.92
CA LEU A 107 -3.91 5.79 -3.44
C LEU A 107 -3.03 4.55 -3.27
N TYR A 108 -1.71 4.68 -3.50
CA TYR A 108 -0.77 3.59 -3.31
C TYR A 108 -0.61 3.23 -1.82
N LEU A 109 -0.54 4.22 -0.92
CA LEU A 109 -0.54 3.99 0.53
C LEU A 109 -1.81 3.26 0.98
N GLN A 110 -2.99 3.69 0.51
CA GLN A 110 -4.25 2.98 0.79
C GLN A 110 -4.16 1.52 0.35
N TRP A 111 -3.63 1.25 -0.85
CA TRP A 111 -3.47 -0.12 -1.33
C TRP A 111 -2.55 -0.94 -0.41
N LEU A 112 -1.41 -0.39 0.01
CA LEU A 112 -0.49 -1.06 0.95
C LEU A 112 -1.16 -1.40 2.29
N LEU A 113 -2.02 -0.51 2.80
CA LEU A 113 -2.66 -0.67 4.11
C LEU A 113 -3.94 -1.51 4.11
N THR A 114 -4.54 -1.75 2.95
CA THR A 114 -5.86 -2.42 2.85
C THR A 114 -5.83 -3.70 2.02
N ASN A 115 -4.78 -3.96 1.23
CA ASN A 115 -4.75 -5.13 0.38
C ASN A 115 -4.50 -6.42 1.21
N PRO A 116 -5.32 -7.47 1.03
CA PRO A 116 -5.14 -8.75 1.74
C PRO A 116 -3.75 -9.36 1.62
N PHE A 117 -3.05 -9.13 0.50
CA PHE A 117 -1.68 -9.58 0.28
C PHE A 117 -0.73 -9.19 1.42
N PHE A 118 -0.88 -7.97 1.97
CA PHE A 118 -0.09 -7.50 3.10
C PHE A 118 -0.79 -7.74 4.43
N VAL A 119 -2.07 -7.39 4.51
CA VAL A 119 -2.81 -7.38 5.78
C VAL A 119 -2.91 -8.79 6.38
N ASP A 120 -3.16 -9.82 5.56
CA ASP A 120 -3.28 -11.19 6.05
C ASP A 120 -1.92 -11.74 6.51
N ASP A 121 -0.82 -11.32 5.89
CA ASP A 121 0.54 -11.67 6.33
C ASP A 121 0.85 -11.05 7.70
N LEU A 122 0.60 -9.74 7.86
CA LEU A 122 0.82 -9.03 9.12
C LEU A 122 0.04 -9.65 10.29
N ARG A 123 -1.25 -9.98 10.07
CA ARG A 123 -2.10 -10.63 11.09
C ARG A 123 -1.61 -12.03 11.46
N LYS A 124 -0.97 -12.75 10.54
CA LYS A 124 -0.35 -14.06 10.82
C LYS A 124 0.96 -13.94 11.61
N VAL A 125 1.73 -12.87 11.41
CA VAL A 125 3.01 -12.65 12.09
C VAL A 125 2.81 -12.42 13.59
N SER A 126 1.89 -11.54 13.98
CA SER A 126 1.54 -11.27 15.37
C SER A 126 0.18 -10.57 15.47
N PRO A 127 -0.60 -10.80 16.53
CA PRO A 127 -1.87 -10.10 16.75
C PRO A 127 -1.78 -8.57 16.75
N THR A 128 -0.61 -7.99 17.04
CA THR A 128 -0.42 -6.53 17.08
C THR A 128 0.21 -5.97 15.80
N CYS A 129 0.80 -6.80 14.94
CA CYS A 129 1.70 -6.30 13.90
C CYS A 129 0.99 -5.37 12.90
N TYR A 130 -0.26 -5.66 12.55
CA TYR A 130 -1.05 -4.76 11.70
C TYR A 130 -1.37 -3.43 12.39
N LEU A 131 -1.77 -3.47 13.66
CA LEU A 131 -1.98 -2.27 14.47
C LEU A 131 -0.70 -1.43 14.60
N ASP A 132 0.44 -2.05 14.79
CA ASP A 132 1.74 -1.37 14.90
C ASP A 132 2.07 -0.61 13.61
N VAL A 133 1.82 -1.22 12.44
CA VAL A 133 1.98 -0.57 11.14
C VAL A 133 1.00 0.59 10.97
N LEU A 134 -0.29 0.40 11.30
CA LEU A 134 -1.29 1.45 11.20
C LEU A 134 -0.95 2.66 12.08
N ASN A 135 -0.57 2.43 13.34
CA ASN A 135 -0.17 3.51 14.25
C ASN A 135 1.10 4.22 13.79
N ALA A 136 2.08 3.50 13.24
CA ALA A 136 3.27 4.10 12.66
C ALA A 136 2.94 5.00 11.46
N GLN A 137 2.05 4.54 10.56
CA GLN A 137 1.62 5.36 9.42
C GLN A 137 0.77 6.55 9.86
N LEU A 138 -0.09 6.38 10.87
CA LEU A 138 -0.87 7.48 11.44
C LEU A 138 0.04 8.61 11.92
N ALA A 139 1.07 8.29 12.70
CA ALA A 139 2.02 9.27 13.22
C ALA A 139 2.76 10.03 12.09
N ILE A 140 3.17 9.32 11.04
CA ILE A 140 3.86 9.92 9.88
C ILE A 140 2.93 10.90 9.14
N VAL A 141 1.68 10.53 8.92
CA VAL A 141 0.72 11.39 8.20
C VAL A 141 0.27 12.57 9.06
N GLU A 142 0.16 12.39 10.37
CA GLU A 142 -0.08 13.49 11.32
C GLU A 142 1.08 14.49 11.31
N GLU A 143 2.34 14.03 11.34
CA GLU A 143 3.53 14.87 11.20
C GLU A 143 3.49 15.69 9.89
N LEU A 144 3.23 15.04 8.75
CA LEU A 144 3.12 15.74 7.48
C LEU A 144 1.97 16.77 7.48
N ASN A 145 0.82 16.43 8.06
CA ASN A 145 -0.30 17.38 8.16
C ASN A 145 0.06 18.62 8.98
N GLU A 146 0.83 18.47 10.05
CA GLU A 146 1.28 19.60 10.87
C GLU A 146 2.18 20.54 10.07
N LEU A 147 3.16 19.98 9.33
CA LEU A 147 4.04 20.76 8.46
C LEU A 147 3.26 21.53 7.37
N GLU A 148 2.39 20.83 6.65
CA GLU A 148 1.56 21.45 5.59
C GLU A 148 0.63 22.53 6.14
N ARG A 149 0.10 22.32 7.35
CA ARG A 149 -0.75 23.31 8.01
C ARG A 149 0.04 24.56 8.39
N GLU A 150 1.28 24.42 8.87
CA GLU A 150 2.16 25.56 9.20
C GLU A 150 2.51 26.39 7.95
N ASP A 151 2.70 25.72 6.81
CA ASP A 151 3.01 26.38 5.53
C ASP A 151 1.78 26.97 4.84
N HIS A 152 0.58 26.47 5.14
CA HIS A 152 -0.65 26.95 4.52
C HIS A 152 -1.02 28.37 5.00
N PRO A 153 -1.30 29.36 4.11
CA PRO A 153 -1.56 30.75 4.49
C PRO A 153 -2.71 30.99 5.49
N LYS A 154 -3.66 30.05 5.55
CA LYS A 154 -4.82 30.09 6.47
C LYS A 154 -4.67 29.16 7.68
N GLY A 155 -3.55 28.44 7.81
CA GLY A 155 -3.38 27.40 8.81
C GLY A 155 -4.37 26.25 8.65
N TRP A 156 -4.68 25.86 7.40
CA TRP A 156 -5.63 24.77 7.14
C TRP A 156 -4.89 23.45 7.10
N ASP A 157 -5.49 22.41 7.67
CA ASP A 157 -5.02 21.05 7.50
C ASP A 157 -5.00 20.64 6.03
N HIS A 158 -4.11 19.71 5.70
CA HIS A 158 -3.94 19.23 4.34
C HIS A 158 -4.99 18.17 3.99
N ARG A 159 -5.70 18.38 2.87
CA ARG A 159 -6.87 17.56 2.49
C ARG A 159 -6.56 16.06 2.44
N TRP A 160 -5.42 15.68 1.87
CA TRP A 160 -5.08 14.26 1.72
C TRP A 160 -4.63 13.64 3.03
N CYS A 161 -3.94 14.40 3.87
CA CYS A 161 -3.54 13.93 5.19
C CYS A 161 -4.77 13.65 6.05
N LEU A 162 -5.75 14.57 6.10
CA LEU A 162 -7.00 14.35 6.83
C LEU A 162 -7.75 13.10 6.36
N ARG A 163 -7.88 12.92 5.04
CA ARG A 163 -8.55 11.76 4.47
C ARG A 163 -7.81 10.45 4.81
N CYS A 164 -6.48 10.47 4.78
CA CYS A 164 -5.65 9.32 5.13
C CYS A 164 -5.72 9.00 6.63
N ILE A 165 -5.68 10.01 7.50
CA ILE A 165 -5.85 9.87 8.95
C ILE A 165 -7.20 9.22 9.27
N LEU A 166 -8.28 9.69 8.63
CA LEU A 166 -9.63 9.13 8.82
C LEU A 166 -9.70 7.66 8.39
N LEU A 167 -9.08 7.30 7.26
CA LEU A 167 -8.95 5.92 6.82
C LEU A 167 -8.18 5.07 7.83
N ILE A 168 -7.00 5.51 8.28
CA ILE A 168 -6.18 4.73 9.22
C ILE A 168 -6.91 4.55 10.55
N LYS A 169 -7.56 5.60 11.07
CA LYS A 169 -8.39 5.51 12.28
C LYS A 169 -9.54 4.53 12.12
N SER A 170 -10.18 4.44 10.96
CA SER A 170 -11.23 3.44 10.74
C SER A 170 -10.68 2.03 10.74
N LEU A 171 -9.53 1.79 10.09
CA LEU A 171 -8.86 0.49 10.08
C LEU A 171 -8.44 0.07 11.49
N ILE A 172 -7.91 0.98 12.31
CA ILE A 172 -7.58 0.72 13.72
C ILE A 172 -8.84 0.30 14.48
N ARG A 173 -9.94 1.04 14.35
CA ARG A 173 -11.21 0.72 15.03
C ARG A 173 -11.79 -0.62 14.62
N GLU A 174 -11.69 -0.97 13.34
CA GLU A 174 -12.09 -2.29 12.85
C GLU A 174 -11.24 -3.39 13.48
N GLU A 175 -9.93 -3.21 13.53
CA GLU A 175 -9.01 -4.18 14.10
C GLU A 175 -9.18 -4.32 15.62
N THR A 176 -9.48 -3.24 16.34
CA THR A 176 -9.76 -3.27 17.79
C THR A 176 -11.21 -3.66 18.13
N SER A 177 -12.06 -3.92 17.13
CA SER A 177 -13.49 -4.19 17.30
C SER A 177 -14.25 -3.08 18.05
N GLU A 178 -13.81 -1.83 17.92
CA GLU A 178 -14.45 -0.66 18.51
C GLU A 178 -15.66 -0.22 17.66
N ILE A 179 -16.79 -0.87 17.92
CA ILE A 179 -18.10 -0.53 17.36
C ILE A 179 -18.70 0.65 18.15
N GLY A 180 -18.01 1.79 18.07
CA GLY A 180 -18.41 3.06 18.68
C GLY A 180 -18.81 4.10 17.65
N ALA A 181 -19.42 5.19 18.12
CA ALA A 181 -19.59 6.38 17.29
C ALA A 181 -18.21 6.96 16.92
N LEU A 182 -18.13 7.69 15.80
CA LEU A 182 -16.92 8.44 15.43
C LEU A 182 -16.47 9.33 16.61
N ASP A 183 -15.17 9.28 16.91
CA ASP A 183 -14.57 10.13 17.93
C ASP A 183 -14.68 11.62 17.53
N ASP A 184 -14.68 12.50 18.53
CA ASP A 184 -14.86 13.93 18.32
C ASP A 184 -13.81 14.55 17.39
N MET A 185 -12.58 14.00 17.37
CA MET A 185 -11.52 14.48 16.50
C MET A 185 -11.80 14.10 15.04
N SER A 186 -12.17 12.85 14.77
CA SER A 186 -12.59 12.39 13.44
C SER A 186 -13.79 13.20 12.90
N ARG A 187 -14.77 13.52 13.75
CA ARG A 187 -15.90 14.39 13.36
C ARG A 187 -15.45 15.80 12.97
N LYS A 188 -14.56 16.41 13.76
CA LYS A 188 -14.01 17.74 13.44
C LYS A 188 -13.24 17.72 12.12
N MET A 189 -12.44 16.68 11.88
CA MET A 189 -11.70 16.52 10.61
C MET A 189 -12.66 16.42 9.42
N LEU A 190 -13.75 15.64 9.53
CA LEU A 190 -14.78 15.56 8.50
C LEU A 190 -15.48 16.90 8.24
N GLN A 191 -15.76 17.67 9.29
CA GLN A 191 -16.31 19.02 9.16
C GLN A 191 -15.35 19.94 8.41
N SER A 192 -14.06 19.96 8.78
CA SER A 192 -13.02 20.73 8.08
C SER A 192 -12.92 20.36 6.60
N LEU A 193 -13.01 19.06 6.28
CA LEU A 193 -12.97 18.57 4.89
C LEU A 193 -14.14 19.09 4.04
N THR A 194 -15.30 19.42 4.62
CA THR A 194 -16.41 20.02 3.86
C THR A 194 -16.09 21.40 3.30
N GLU A 195 -15.16 22.12 3.93
CA GLU A 195 -14.69 23.44 3.50
C GLU A 195 -13.44 23.32 2.60
N ILE A 196 -12.52 22.41 2.95
CA ILE A 196 -11.24 22.23 2.25
C ILE A 196 -11.42 21.49 0.91
N ASP A 197 -12.32 20.50 0.82
CA ASP A 197 -12.62 19.74 -0.40
C ASP A 197 -14.12 19.77 -0.72
N PRO A 198 -14.64 20.92 -1.21
CA PRO A 198 -16.07 21.11 -1.42
C PRO A 198 -16.66 20.18 -2.48
N LEU A 199 -15.85 19.68 -3.41
CA LEU A 199 -16.29 18.74 -4.45
C LEU A 199 -16.75 17.39 -3.88
N ARG A 200 -16.24 17.00 -2.70
CA ARG A 200 -16.63 15.77 -2.00
C ARG A 200 -17.44 16.03 -0.74
N LYS A 201 -17.95 17.26 -0.55
CA LYS A 201 -18.71 17.66 0.64
C LYS A 201 -19.81 16.67 1.03
N CYS A 202 -20.63 16.22 0.09
CA CYS A 202 -21.71 15.29 0.39
C CYS A 202 -21.20 13.97 1.01
N ARG A 203 -20.06 13.46 0.54
CA ARG A 203 -19.44 12.25 1.08
C ARG A 203 -19.06 12.41 2.55
N TYR A 204 -18.49 13.57 2.92
CA TYR A 204 -18.10 13.83 4.30
C TYR A 204 -19.32 14.02 5.21
N LEU A 205 -20.40 14.60 4.70
CA LEU A 205 -21.68 14.71 5.42
C LEU A 205 -22.31 13.33 5.66
N ASP A 206 -22.34 12.45 4.65
CA ASP A 206 -22.82 11.08 4.79
C ASP A 206 -22.04 10.30 5.87
N GLN A 207 -20.71 10.50 5.93
CA GLN A 207 -19.86 9.89 6.96
C GLN A 207 -20.17 10.43 8.37
N LEU A 208 -20.49 11.72 8.51
CA LEU A 208 -20.90 12.32 9.78
C LEU A 208 -22.25 11.80 10.28
N GLU A 209 -23.16 11.50 9.36
CA GLU A 209 -24.49 10.94 9.65
C GLU A 209 -24.45 9.42 9.96
N GLY A 210 -23.30 8.77 9.75
CA GLY A 210 -23.13 7.33 9.98
C GLY A 210 -23.76 6.46 8.88
N THR A 211 -24.06 7.03 7.72
CA THR A 211 -24.63 6.31 6.56
C THR A 211 -23.56 5.72 5.65
N GLY A 212 -22.29 6.10 5.83
CA GLY A 212 -21.14 5.54 5.12
C GLY A 212 -20.58 4.26 5.76
N THR A 213 -20.38 3.21 4.98
CA THR A 213 -19.63 2.00 5.38
C THR A 213 -18.13 2.30 5.54
N SER A 214 -17.38 1.46 6.25
CA SER A 214 -15.90 1.53 6.26
C SER A 214 -15.27 1.51 4.87
N SER A 215 -15.88 0.78 3.93
CA SER A 215 -15.50 0.78 2.51
C SER A 215 -15.73 2.13 1.79
N SER A 216 -16.52 3.03 2.38
CA SER A 216 -16.76 4.38 1.87
C SER A 216 -15.61 5.37 2.16
N LEU A 217 -14.55 4.95 2.85
CA LEU A 217 -13.40 5.79 3.22
C LEU A 217 -12.25 5.77 2.19
N ALA A 218 -12.37 4.99 1.11
CA ALA A 218 -11.41 5.02 0.00
C ALA A 218 -11.26 6.44 -0.60
N PHE A 219 -10.10 6.79 -1.12
CA PHE A 219 -9.83 8.13 -1.69
C PHE A 219 -10.70 8.52 -2.90
#